data_AF-A0A0C3BAN6-F1
#
_entry.id   AF-A0A0C3BAN6-F1
#
_cell.length_a   1.000
_cell.length_b   1.000
_cell.length_c   1.000
_cell.angle_alpha   90.00
_cell.angle_beta   90.00
_cell.angle_gamma   90.00
#
_symmetry.space_group_name_H-M   'P 1'
#
loop_
_entity.id
_entity.type
_entity.pdbx_description
1 polymer ?
#
loop_
_entity_poly.entity_id
_entity_poly.type
_entity_poly.pdbx_seq_one_letter_code
_entity_poly.pdbx_strand_id
1 'polypeptide(L)'
;MEEPLHAHLRQPILKILHSHGITRASSVSLQVLSTLLDKYMKNVLVSCQEYANHAGRNGLRVQDLVSSLEEMGSTLDDLGDYLEIDCGVRKEKERAGTNKDELLGLQRYAHVVGSRKEAELNEFKGL
;
A
#
# COMPACT_ATOMS: atom_id res chain seq x y z
N MET A 1 26.52 1.38 -14.63
CA MET A 1 25.86 2.29 -13.68
C MET A 1 24.39 2.04 -13.84
N GLU A 2 23.84 1.13 -13.04
CA GLU A 2 22.39 0.92 -13.04
C GLU A 2 21.78 2.09 -12.26
N GLU A 3 20.77 2.75 -12.84
CA GLU A 3 19.90 3.65 -12.08
C GLU A 3 19.49 2.97 -10.76
N PRO A 4 19.29 3.72 -9.67
CA PRO A 4 18.78 3.12 -8.44
C PRO A 4 17.32 2.75 -8.68
N LEU A 5 17.06 1.59 -9.30
CA LEU A 5 15.76 1.08 -9.75
C LEU A 5 14.69 1.14 -8.64
N HIS A 6 15.13 1.19 -7.38
CA HIS A 6 14.29 1.25 -6.19
C HIS A 6 14.50 2.53 -5.34
N ALA A 7 15.05 3.61 -5.89
CA ALA A 7 15.22 4.87 -5.16
C ALA A 7 13.90 5.39 -4.57
N HIS A 8 12.80 5.19 -5.29
CA HIS A 8 11.46 5.56 -4.84
C HIS A 8 10.98 4.76 -3.62
N LEU A 9 11.45 3.52 -3.44
CA LEU A 9 11.11 2.68 -2.28
C LEU A 9 11.93 3.02 -1.03
N ARG A 10 13.09 3.67 -1.21
CA ARG A 10 14.00 3.99 -0.10
C ARG A 10 13.35 4.92 0.94
N GLN A 11 12.65 5.95 0.48
CA GLN A 11 11.99 6.90 1.39
C GLN A 11 10.88 6.26 2.24
N PRO A 12 9.91 5.50 1.66
CA PRO A 12 8.93 4.74 2.42
C PRO A 12 9.57 3.77 3.43
N ILE A 13 10.59 3.01 3.01
CA ILE A 13 11.30 2.07 3.90
C ILE A 13 11.90 2.81 5.10
N LEU A 14 12.55 3.96 4.87
CA LEU A 14 13.10 4.76 5.96
C LEU A 14 12.02 5.27 6.92
N LYS A 15 10.87 5.71 6.40
CA LYS A 15 9.73 6.14 7.24
C LYS A 15 9.22 4.99 8.12
N ILE A 16 9.08 3.79 7.56
CA ILE A 16 8.67 2.59 8.30
C ILE A 16 9.71 2.20 9.35
N LEU A 17 11.00 2.20 9.00
CA LEU A 17 12.06 1.91 9.97
C LEU A 17 12.05 2.92 11.13
N HIS A 18 11.86 4.20 10.83
CA HIS A 18 11.74 5.24 11.84
C HIS A 18 10.50 5.08 12.72
N SER A 19 9.34 4.66 12.18
CA SER A 19 8.13 4.41 12.99
C SER A 19 8.33 3.24 13.96
N HIS A 20 9.17 2.26 13.61
CA HIS A 20 9.58 1.18 14.50
C HIS A 20 10.78 1.52 15.40
N GLY A 21 11.22 2.78 15.46
CA GLY A 21 12.30 3.23 16.34
C GLY A 21 13.72 2.93 15.84
N ILE A 22 13.88 2.43 14.60
CA ILE A 22 15.17 2.16 13.99
C ILE A 22 15.71 3.45 13.39
N THR A 23 16.67 4.08 14.06
CA THR A 23 17.23 5.39 13.66
C THR A 23 18.38 5.30 12.66
N ARG A 24 18.99 4.11 12.51
CA ARG A 24 20.13 3.87 11.60
C ARG A 24 19.99 2.52 10.92
N ALA A 25 20.09 2.53 9.59
CA ALA A 25 20.13 1.33 8.76
C ALA A 25 21.32 1.42 7.80
N SER A 26 22.00 0.30 7.55
CA SER A 26 23.11 0.26 6.60
C SER A 26 22.61 0.47 5.16
N SER A 27 23.45 1.04 4.30
CA SER A 27 23.12 1.21 2.87
C SER A 27 22.82 -0.12 2.18
N VAL A 28 23.53 -1.19 2.55
CA VAL A 28 23.31 -2.55 2.05
C VAL A 28 21.94 -3.09 2.49
N SER A 29 21.56 -2.92 3.77
CA SER A 29 20.25 -3.34 4.27
C SER A 29 19.11 -2.63 3.55
N LEU A 30 19.22 -1.32 3.33
CA LEU A 30 18.23 -0.55 2.59
C LEU A 30 18.10 -1.02 1.14
N GLN A 31 19.23 -1.36 0.50
CA GLN A 31 19.20 -1.92 -0.85
C GLN A 31 18.49 -3.27 -0.89
N VAL A 32 18.83 -4.19 0.03
CA VAL A 32 18.20 -5.51 0.13
C VAL A 32 16.70 -5.39 0.39
N LEU A 33 16.28 -4.54 1.34
CA LEU A 33 14.87 -4.29 1.64
C LEU A 33 14.13 -3.73 0.43
N SER A 34 14.74 -2.81 -0.31
CA SER A 34 14.14 -2.23 -1.51
C SER A 34 13.94 -3.27 -2.60
N THR A 35 14.94 -4.13 -2.83
CA THR A 35 14.85 -5.23 -3.80
C THR A 35 13.86 -6.30 -3.36
N LEU A 36 13.79 -6.60 -2.06
CA LEU A 36 12.81 -7.55 -1.53
C LEU A 36 11.38 -7.04 -1.72
N LEU A 37 11.14 -5.76 -1.40
CA LEU A 37 9.83 -5.14 -1.55
C LEU A 37 9.40 -5.09 -3.02
N ASP A 38 10.31 -4.76 -3.94
CA ASP A 38 10.01 -4.80 -5.39
C ASP A 38 9.63 -6.20 -5.87
N LYS A 39 10.35 -7.23 -5.44
CA LYS A 39 10.02 -8.63 -5.77
C LYS A 39 8.69 -9.05 -5.18
N TYR A 40 8.41 -8.65 -3.94
CA TYR A 40 7.12 -8.94 -3.29
C TYR A 40 5.96 -8.29 -4.06
N MET A 41 6.06 -7.01 -4.42
CA MET A 41 5.03 -6.30 -5.19
C MET A 41 4.78 -6.95 -6.56
N LYS A 42 5.84 -7.41 -7.24
CA LYS A 42 5.72 -8.15 -8.50
C LYS A 42 5.00 -9.49 -8.31
N ASN A 43 5.31 -10.23 -7.25
CA ASN A 43 4.63 -11.49 -6.96
C ASN A 43 3.15 -11.27 -6.65
N VAL A 44 2.81 -10.24 -5.86
CA VAL A 44 1.41 -9.87 -5.59
C VAL A 44 0.67 -9.58 -6.88
N LEU A 45 1.26 -8.79 -7.78
CA LEU A 45 0.65 -8.45 -9.07
C LEU A 45 0.44 -9.67 -9.98
N VAL A 46 1.41 -10.59 -10.02
CA VAL A 46 1.29 -11.83 -10.80
C VAL A 46 0.13 -12.67 -10.27
N SER A 47 0.05 -12.87 -8.95
CA SER A 47 -1.07 -13.59 -8.32
C SER A 47 -2.41 -12.88 -8.61
N CYS A 48 -2.48 -11.55 -8.51
CA CYS A 48 -3.71 -10.80 -8.82
C CYS A 48 -4.17 -11.05 -10.26
N GLN A 49 -3.22 -11.08 -11.20
CA GLN A 49 -3.50 -11.36 -12.60
C GLN A 49 -3.98 -12.80 -12.81
N GLU A 50 -3.44 -13.77 -12.08
CA GLU A 50 -3.90 -15.16 -12.11
C GLU A 50 -5.36 -15.27 -11.64
N TYR A 51 -5.74 -14.60 -10.53
CA TYR A 51 -7.13 -14.55 -10.09
C TYR A 51 -8.07 -13.90 -11.11
N ALA A 52 -7.64 -12.79 -11.74
CA ALA A 52 -8.42 -12.16 -12.80
C ALA A 52 -8.60 -13.09 -14.01
N ASN A 53 -7.52 -13.79 -14.41
CA ASN A 53 -7.53 -14.75 -15.51
C ASN A 53 -8.45 -15.96 -15.22
N HIS A 54 -8.41 -16.50 -14.00
CA HIS A 54 -9.31 -17.58 -13.56
C HIS A 54 -10.78 -17.17 -13.59
N ALA A 55 -11.06 -15.88 -13.34
CA ALA A 55 -12.39 -15.31 -13.48
C ALA A 55 -12.77 -14.95 -14.94
N GLY A 56 -11.92 -15.24 -15.93
CA GLY A 56 -12.13 -14.89 -17.34
C GLY A 56 -12.09 -13.38 -17.62
N ARG A 57 -11.51 -12.58 -16.72
CA ARG A 57 -11.43 -11.12 -16.83
C ARG A 57 -10.01 -10.70 -17.21
N ASN A 58 -9.91 -9.64 -18.01
CA ASN A 58 -8.64 -9.02 -18.36
C ASN A 58 -8.28 -7.81 -17.46
N GLY A 59 -9.13 -7.49 -16.48
CA GLY A 59 -8.97 -6.34 -15.59
C GLY A 59 -8.96 -6.77 -14.13
N LEU A 60 -8.01 -6.21 -13.38
CA LEU A 60 -7.86 -6.41 -11.93
C LEU A 60 -8.99 -5.72 -11.17
N ARG A 61 -9.50 -6.41 -10.15
CA ARG A 61 -10.44 -5.87 -9.15
C ARG A 61 -9.81 -5.92 -7.78
N VAL A 62 -10.36 -5.15 -6.85
CA VAL A 62 -9.95 -5.16 -5.44
C VAL A 62 -10.04 -6.57 -4.85
N GLN A 63 -11.06 -7.36 -5.25
CA GLN A 63 -11.22 -8.76 -4.81
C GLN A 63 -10.04 -9.65 -5.22
N ASP A 64 -9.46 -9.44 -6.41
CA ASP A 64 -8.30 -10.21 -6.86
C ASP A 64 -7.09 -9.93 -5.96
N LEU A 65 -6.91 -8.67 -5.56
CA LEU A 65 -5.87 -8.27 -4.61
C LEU A 65 -6.10 -8.86 -3.22
N VAL A 66 -7.34 -8.83 -2.72
CA VAL A 66 -7.68 -9.41 -1.41
C VAL A 66 -7.38 -10.91 -1.39
N SER A 67 -7.84 -11.66 -2.39
CA SER A 67 -7.55 -13.10 -2.48
C SER A 67 -6.06 -13.40 -2.62
N SER A 68 -5.32 -12.61 -3.40
CA SER A 68 -3.86 -12.73 -3.51
C SER A 68 -3.14 -12.48 -2.19
N LEU A 69 -3.56 -11.49 -1.41
CA LEU A 69 -2.96 -11.21 -0.10
C LEU A 69 -3.26 -12.33 0.88
N GLU A 70 -4.49 -12.85 0.89
CA GLU A 70 -4.89 -13.99 1.74
C GLU A 70 -4.09 -15.25 1.41
N GLU A 71 -3.84 -15.53 0.12
CA GLU A 71 -2.97 -16.64 -0.31
C GLU A 71 -1.52 -16.47 0.17
N MET A 72 -1.04 -15.22 0.21
CA MET A 72 0.30 -14.88 0.74
C MET A 72 0.35 -14.82 2.27
N GLY A 73 -0.77 -15.11 2.95
CA GLY A 73 -0.85 -15.17 4.42
C GLY A 73 -1.06 -13.81 5.09
N SER A 74 -1.58 -12.81 4.37
CA SER A 74 -1.97 -11.50 4.93
C SER A 74 -3.46 -11.28 4.77
N THR A 75 -4.17 -10.95 5.85
CA THR A 75 -5.62 -10.71 5.81
C THR A 75 -5.97 -9.23 5.83
N LEU A 76 -7.20 -8.89 5.44
CA LEU A 76 -7.72 -7.52 5.58
C LEU A 76 -7.83 -7.07 7.04
N ASP A 77 -8.06 -8.01 7.95
CA ASP A 77 -8.10 -7.73 9.39
C ASP A 77 -6.72 -7.29 9.88
N ASP A 78 -5.65 -7.99 9.46
CA ASP A 78 -4.27 -7.60 9.78
C ASP A 78 -3.93 -6.20 9.27
N LEU A 79 -4.39 -5.85 8.06
CA LEU A 79 -4.21 -4.51 7.51
C LEU A 79 -4.99 -3.46 8.31
N GLY A 80 -6.22 -3.78 8.72
CA GLY A 80 -7.03 -2.92 9.56
C GLY A 80 -6.37 -2.63 10.91
N ASP A 81 -5.76 -3.64 11.52
CA ASP A 81 -5.07 -3.53 12.80
C ASP A 81 -3.75 -2.76 12.65
N TYR A 82 -3.00 -2.98 11.57
CA TYR A 82 -1.82 -2.17 11.23
C TYR A 82 -2.16 -0.69 11.06
N LEU A 83 -3.26 -0.37 10.37
CA LEU A 83 -3.70 1.02 10.19
C LEU A 83 -4.08 1.68 11.52
N GLU A 84 -4.71 0.94 12.42
CA GLU A 84 -5.11 1.45 13.74
C GLU A 84 -3.90 1.65 14.67
N ILE A 85 -3.02 0.66 14.75
CA ILE A 85 -1.90 0.62 15.70
C ILE A 85 -0.74 1.50 15.23
N ASP A 86 -0.28 1.29 13.99
CA ASP A 86 0.97 1.87 13.50
C ASP A 86 0.75 3.19 12.75
N CYS A 87 -0.41 3.35 12.09
CA CYS A 87 -0.73 4.57 11.34
C CYS A 87 -1.65 5.54 12.11
N GLY A 88 -2.19 5.12 13.27
CA GLY A 88 -3.13 5.92 14.06
C GLY A 88 -4.44 6.25 13.33
N VAL A 89 -4.76 5.51 12.27
CA VAL A 89 -6.01 5.66 11.52
C VAL A 89 -7.11 4.97 12.33
N ARG A 90 -7.89 5.75 13.05
CA ARG A 90 -9.07 5.21 13.74
C ARG A 90 -10.05 4.70 12.70
N LYS A 91 -10.43 3.42 12.79
CA LYS A 91 -11.62 2.90 12.11
C LYS A 91 -12.78 3.79 12.52
N GLU A 92 -13.29 4.62 11.61
CA GLU A 92 -14.60 5.21 11.82
C GLU A 92 -15.54 4.03 11.98
N LYS A 93 -16.14 3.88 13.17
CA LYS A 93 -17.16 2.85 13.40
C LYS A 93 -18.26 3.07 12.37
N GLU A 94 -18.24 2.29 11.30
CA GLU A 94 -19.37 2.17 10.40
C GLU A 94 -20.56 1.71 11.25
N ARG A 95 -21.49 2.63 11.46
CA ARG A 95 -22.87 2.26 11.79
C ARG A 95 -23.32 1.39 10.63
N ALA A 96 -23.62 0.13 10.91
CA ALA A 96 -24.15 -0.87 9.99
C ALA A 96 -25.03 -0.23 8.90
N GLY A 97 -24.46 -0.06 7.70
CA GLY A 97 -25.06 0.57 6.55
C GLY A 97 -24.65 -0.21 5.31
N THR A 98 -25.62 -0.86 4.69
CA THR A 98 -25.51 -1.76 3.52
C THR A 98 -24.46 -1.38 2.46
N ASN A 99 -23.68 -2.37 2.01
CA ASN A 99 -22.90 -2.64 0.76
C ASN A 99 -22.63 -1.54 -0.31
N LYS A 100 -23.43 -0.47 -0.40
CA LYS A 100 -23.12 0.75 -1.19
C LYS A 100 -22.18 1.72 -0.45
N ASP A 101 -22.14 1.67 0.88
CA ASP A 101 -21.34 2.59 1.69
C ASP A 101 -19.84 2.29 1.68
N GLU A 102 -19.44 1.02 1.54
CA GLU A 102 -18.02 0.62 1.43
C GLU A 102 -17.35 1.15 0.15
N LEU A 103 -18.09 1.17 -0.98
CA LEU A 103 -17.60 1.74 -2.24
C LEU A 103 -17.41 3.26 -2.15
N LEU A 104 -18.25 3.93 -1.35
CA LEU A 104 -18.15 5.35 -1.06
C LEU A 104 -16.99 5.64 -0.09
N GLY A 105 -16.68 4.72 0.82
CA GLY A 105 -15.52 4.79 1.71
C GLY A 105 -14.20 4.81 0.95
N LEU A 106 -13.99 3.86 0.03
CA LEU A 106 -12.78 3.83 -0.80
C LEU A 106 -12.69 5.04 -1.76
N GLN A 107 -13.81 5.50 -2.33
CA GLN A 107 -13.81 6.71 -3.16
C GLN A 107 -13.45 7.96 -2.35
N ARG A 108 -13.94 8.08 -1.10
CA ARG A 108 -13.56 9.17 -0.20
C ARG A 108 -12.09 9.10 0.19
N TYR A 109 -11.57 7.91 0.48
CA TYR A 109 -10.15 7.72 0.77
C TYR A 109 -9.28 8.11 -0.43
N ALA A 110 -9.64 7.67 -1.65
CA ALA A 110 -8.95 8.05 -2.88
C ALA A 110 -8.96 9.57 -3.12
N HIS A 111 -10.08 10.25 -2.82
CA HIS A 111 -10.18 11.70 -2.92
C HIS A 111 -9.26 12.41 -1.91
N VAL A 112 -9.29 12.01 -0.62
CA VAL A 112 -8.45 12.62 0.42
C VAL A 112 -6.96 12.43 0.13
N VAL A 113 -6.57 11.23 -0.31
CA VAL A 113 -5.18 10.94 -0.69
C VAL A 113 -4.79 11.75 -1.95
N GLY A 114 -5.69 11.87 -2.93
CA GLY A 114 -5.50 12.70 -4.11
C GLY A 114 -5.28 14.18 -3.77
N SER A 115 -6.16 14.76 -2.96
CA SER A 115 -6.07 16.16 -2.53
C SER A 115 -4.81 16.44 -1.70
N ARG A 116 -4.37 15.48 -0.88
CA ARG A 116 -3.11 15.60 -0.13
C ARG A 116 -1.89 15.56 -1.05
N LYS A 117 -1.91 14.71 -2.07
CA LYS A 117 -0.85 14.64 -3.09
C LYS A 117 -0.78 15.91 -3.94
N GLU A 118 -1.92 16.53 -4.25
CA GLU A 118 -2.00 17.83 -4.95
C GLU A 118 -1.51 18.99 -4.07
N ALA A 119 -1.81 18.98 -2.77
CA ALA A 119 -1.31 19.96 -1.83
C ALA A 119 0.22 19.91 -1.70
N GLU A 120 0.79 18.71 -1.55
CA GLU A 120 2.24 18.51 -1.52
C GLU A 120 2.92 18.92 -2.84
N LEU A 121 2.25 18.74 -3.99
CA LEU A 121 2.77 19.17 -5.30
C LEU A 121 2.74 20.70 -5.48
N ASN A 122 1.74 21.38 -4.93
CA ASN A 122 1.62 22.84 -5.00
C ASN A 122 2.58 23.52 -4.02
N GLU A 123 2.85 22.92 -2.87
CA GLU A 123 3.87 23.39 -1.93
C GLU A 123 5.28 23.32 -2.56
N PHE A 124 5.53 22.31 -3.40
CA PHE A 124 6.82 22.17 -4.11
C PHE A 124 6.99 23.10 -5.32
N LYS A 125 5.91 23.68 -5.86
CA LYS A 125 5.96 24.65 -6.97
C LYS A 125 5.97 26.12 -6.52
N GLY A 126 5.83 26.35 -5.21
CA GLY A 126 5.85 27.68 -4.58
C GLY A 126 7.21 28.15 -4.06
N LEU A 127 8.27 27.39 -4.32
CA LEU A 127 9.69 27.74 -4.11
C LEU A 127 10.40 27.83 -5.46
#